data_AF-A0A7Y5UM25-F1
#
_entry.id   AF-A0A7Y5UM25-F1
#
_cell.length_a   1.000
_cell.length_b   1.000
_cell.length_c   1.000
_cell.angle_alpha   90.00
_cell.angle_beta   90.00
_cell.angle_gamma   90.00
#
_symmetry.space_group_name_H-M   'P 1'
#
loop_
_entity.id
_entity.type
_entity.pdbx_description
1 polymer ?
#
loop_
_entity_poly.entity_id
_entity_poly.type
_entity_poly.pdbx_seq_one_letter_code
_entity_poly.pdbx_strand_id
1 'polypeptide(L)'
;MKSPARGGFALGLIVGLLLGLGLALGVALYVTKVPIPFVDKLPQRTAEQDAAEAERNRNWDPNAPLAGKNPARPASVPGPSASGT
;
A
#
# COMPACT_ATOMS: atom_id res chain seq x y z
N MET A 1 -58.70 24.60 3.90
CA MET A 1 -57.97 23.35 4.14
C MET A 1 -56.49 23.73 4.25
N LYS A 2 -55.84 23.53 5.40
CA LYS A 2 -54.48 24.06 5.64
C LYS A 2 -53.47 22.95 5.37
N SER A 3 -52.61 23.12 4.36
CA SER A 3 -51.66 22.10 3.90
C SER A 3 -50.59 21.82 4.97
N PRO A 4 -50.20 20.55 5.20
CA PRO A 4 -49.13 20.22 6.14
C PRO A 4 -47.79 20.73 5.63
N ALA A 5 -47.10 21.56 6.42
CA ALA A 5 -45.78 22.09 6.12
C ALA A 5 -44.72 20.98 6.18
N ARG A 6 -44.44 20.37 5.02
CA ARG A 6 -43.45 19.28 4.86
C ARG A 6 -42.03 19.76 4.52
N GLY A 7 -41.76 21.07 4.55
CA GLY A 7 -40.53 21.66 4.02
C GLY A 7 -39.29 21.58 4.93
N GLY A 8 -39.46 21.44 6.25
CA GLY A 8 -38.35 21.58 7.21
C GLY A 8 -37.30 20.46 7.14
N PHE A 9 -37.73 19.20 6.96
CA PHE A 9 -36.83 18.06 6.94
C PHE A 9 -35.91 18.05 5.71
N ALA A 10 -36.47 18.29 4.52
CA ALA A 10 -35.69 18.31 3.28
C ALA A 10 -34.61 19.40 3.30
N LEU A 11 -34.94 20.58 3.83
CA LEU A 11 -33.98 21.66 4.01
C LEU A 11 -32.88 21.28 5.01
N GLY A 12 -33.25 20.67 6.14
CA GLY A 12 -32.29 20.18 7.14
C GLY A 12 -31.33 19.12 6.58
N LEU A 13 -31.83 18.22 5.73
CA LEU A 13 -31.02 17.20 5.06
C LEU A 13 -29.98 17.83 4.13
N ILE A 14 -30.38 18.79 3.29
CA ILE A 14 -29.47 19.49 2.38
C ILE A 14 -28.38 20.22 3.16
N VAL A 15 -28.77 20.98 4.19
CA VAL A 15 -27.81 21.72 5.03
C VAL A 15 -26.85 20.76 5.74
N GLY A 16 -27.36 19.68 6.32
CA GLY A 16 -26.53 18.66 6.97
C GLY A 16 -25.55 17.98 6.01
N LEU A 17 -25.98 17.69 4.79
CA LEU A 17 -25.13 17.07 3.76
C LEU A 17 -23.98 17.99 3.35
N LEU A 18 -24.25 19.29 3.17
CA LEU A 18 -23.22 20.28 2.83
C LEU A 18 -22.20 20.45 3.96
N LEU A 19 -22.68 20.58 5.20
CA LEU A 19 -21.80 20.70 6.37
C LEU A 19 -20.95 19.43 6.56
N GLY A 20 -21.60 18.26 6.48
CA GLY A 20 -20.94 16.97 6.65
C GLY A 20 -19.88 16.72 5.58
N LEU A 21 -20.19 17.03 4.32
CA LEU A 21 -19.23 16.88 3.22
C LEU A 21 -18.00 17.77 3.39
N GLY A 22 -18.20 19.04 3.80
CA GLY A 22 -17.10 19.95 4.09
C GLY A 22 -16.21 19.45 5.23
N LEU A 23 -16.82 19.00 6.33
CA LEU A 23 -16.09 18.47 7.48
C LEU A 23 -15.31 17.19 7.13
N ALA A 24 -15.94 16.28 6.39
CA ALA A 24 -15.33 15.02 5.95
C ALA A 24 -14.07 15.26 5.09
N LEU A 25 -14.16 16.17 4.11
CA LEU A 25 -12.98 16.55 3.32
C LEU A 25 -11.88 17.14 4.19
N GLY A 26 -12.23 18.05 5.11
CA GLY A 26 -11.26 18.66 6.03
C GLY A 26 -10.51 17.64 6.87
N VAL A 27 -11.22 16.66 7.45
CA VAL A 27 -10.61 15.58 8.24
C VAL A 27 -9.73 14.69 7.37
N ALA A 28 -10.17 14.31 6.18
CA ALA A 28 -9.39 13.46 5.28
C ALA A 28 -8.04 14.09 4.91
N LEU A 29 -8.05 15.39 4.57
CA LEU A 29 -6.84 16.15 4.26
C LEU A 29 -5.95 16.34 5.50
N TYR A 30 -6.53 16.47 6.69
CA TYR A 30 -5.76 16.56 7.93
C TYR A 30 -5.02 15.25 8.21
N VAL A 31 -5.74 14.12 8.24
CA VAL A 31 -5.18 12.80 8.54
C VAL A 31 -4.07 12.42 7.57
N THR A 32 -4.24 12.71 6.27
CA THR A 32 -3.22 12.42 5.25
C THR A 32 -1.97 13.31 5.34
N LYS A 33 -2.03 14.43 6.08
CA LYS A 33 -0.88 15.30 6.34
C LYS A 33 -0.29 15.11 7.73
N VAL A 34 -0.90 14.30 8.60
CA VAL A 34 -0.30 13.98 9.88
C VAL A 34 0.87 13.02 9.61
N PRO A 35 2.12 13.40 9.96
CA PRO A 35 3.27 12.56 9.70
C PRO A 35 3.16 11.29 10.55
N ILE A 36 3.26 10.13 9.91
CA ILE A 36 3.23 8.82 10.56
C ILE A 36 4.68 8.53 11.00
N PRO A 37 4.99 8.55 12.31
CA PRO A 37 6.35 8.68 12.85
C PRO A 37 7.31 7.52 12.57
N PHE A 38 6.88 6.50 11.83
CA PHE A 38 7.68 5.33 11.43
C PHE A 38 7.70 5.08 9.92
N VAL A 39 6.81 5.72 9.14
CA VAL A 39 6.77 5.60 7.68
C VAL A 39 7.55 6.76 7.05
N ASP A 40 7.40 7.97 7.59
CA ASP A 40 7.97 9.19 7.00
C ASP A 40 9.44 9.43 7.37
N LYS A 41 10.03 8.56 8.20
CA LYS A 41 11.43 8.66 8.62
C LYS A 41 12.37 7.76 7.82
N LEU A 42 11.85 6.86 7.00
CA LEU A 42 12.67 6.15 6.02
C LEU A 42 12.71 6.99 4.74
N PRO A 43 13.90 7.22 4.15
CA PRO A 43 13.98 7.68 2.77
C PRO A 43 13.06 6.78 1.93
N GLN A 44 12.10 7.37 1.22
CA GLN A 44 11.29 6.61 0.27
C GLN A 44 12.25 5.92 -0.69
N ARG A 45 12.17 4.60 -0.74
CA ARG A 45 13.07 3.76 -1.54
C ARG A 45 12.96 4.21 -2.99
N THR A 46 14.08 4.58 -3.60
CA THR A 46 14.07 5.05 -4.99
C THR A 46 14.00 3.85 -5.92
N ALA A 47 13.51 4.05 -7.15
CA ALA A 47 13.43 2.99 -8.15
C ALA A 47 14.81 2.38 -8.46
N GLU A 48 15.88 3.17 -8.39
CA GLU A 48 17.25 2.74 -8.55
C GLU A 48 17.70 1.82 -7.40
N GLN A 49 17.25 2.11 -6.17
CA GLN A 49 17.56 1.31 -5.00
C GLN A 49 16.83 -0.03 -5.04
N ASP A 50 15.58 -0.05 -5.51
CA ASP A 50 14.83 -1.30 -5.75
C ASP A 50 15.45 -2.15 -6.85
N ALA A 51 15.96 -1.53 -7.92
CA ALA A 51 16.66 -2.24 -8.99
C ALA A 51 17.97 -2.87 -8.48
N ALA A 52 18.78 -2.12 -7.75
CA ALA A 52 20.03 -2.61 -7.17
C ALA A 52 19.80 -3.75 -6.16
N GLU A 53 18.72 -3.67 -5.38
CA GLU A 53 18.34 -4.74 -4.47
C GLU A 53 17.74 -5.95 -5.17
N ALA A 54 16.99 -5.75 -6.25
CA ALA A 54 16.50 -6.84 -7.07
C ALA A 54 17.66 -7.64 -7.65
N GLU A 55 18.73 -6.98 -8.11
CA GLU A 55 19.98 -7.63 -8.54
C GLU A 55 20.67 -8.36 -7.39
N ARG A 56 20.84 -7.70 -6.23
CA ARG A 56 21.42 -8.33 -5.02
C ARG A 56 20.66 -9.58 -4.60
N ASN A 57 19.34 -9.56 -4.70
CA ASN A 57 18.46 -10.68 -4.36
C ASN A 57 18.56 -11.85 -5.33
N ARG A 58 19.02 -11.65 -6.58
CA ARG A 58 19.17 -12.76 -7.55
C ARG A 58 20.25 -13.75 -7.14
N ASN A 59 21.31 -13.26 -6.51
CA ASN A 59 22.48 -14.05 -6.16
C ASN A 59 22.60 -14.29 -4.65
N TRP A 60 21.60 -13.87 -3.88
CA TRP A 60 21.60 -14.05 -2.43
C TRP A 60 21.30 -15.51 -2.06
N ASP A 61 22.22 -16.14 -1.35
CA ASP A 61 22.04 -17.48 -0.80
C ASP A 61 21.82 -17.38 0.73
N PRO A 62 20.58 -17.63 1.23
CA PRO A 62 20.28 -17.64 2.66
C PRO A 62 21.12 -18.65 3.45
N ASN A 63 21.58 -19.71 2.80
CA ASN A 63 22.27 -20.82 3.42
C ASN A 63 23.79 -20.75 3.21
N ALA A 64 24.33 -19.65 2.66
CA ALA A 64 25.77 -19.47 2.48
C ALA A 64 26.60 -19.73 3.75
N PRO A 65 26.17 -19.32 4.97
CA PRO A 65 26.92 -19.63 6.19
C PRO A 65 26.96 -21.12 6.56
N LEU A 66 26.01 -21.92 6.05
CA LEU A 66 25.92 -23.35 6.29
C LEU A 66 26.79 -24.17 5.33
N ALA A 67 27.26 -23.57 4.22
CA ALA A 67 27.93 -24.27 3.12
C ALA A 67 29.33 -24.85 3.46
N GLY A 68 29.89 -24.58 4.65
CA GLY A 68 31.16 -25.17 5.10
C GLY A 68 32.34 -24.91 4.14
N LYS A 69 33.41 -25.72 4.23
CA LYS A 69 34.61 -25.60 3.38
C LYS A 69 34.46 -26.25 1.98
N ASN A 70 33.30 -26.82 1.66
CA ASN A 70 33.06 -27.46 0.37
C ASN A 70 31.63 -27.16 -0.13
N PRO A 71 31.43 -26.03 -0.82
CA PRO A 71 30.11 -25.66 -1.34
C PRO A 71 29.77 -26.55 -2.53
N ALA A 72 28.98 -27.60 -2.31
CA ALA A 72 28.28 -28.25 -3.41
C ALA A 72 27.21 -27.28 -3.90
N ARG A 73 27.49 -26.54 -5.00
CA ARG A 73 26.48 -25.72 -5.66
C ARG A 73 25.28 -26.64 -5.98
N PRO A 74 24.07 -26.36 -5.48
CA PRO A 74 22.92 -27.15 -5.86
C PRO A 74 22.79 -27.08 -7.39
N ALA A 75 22.77 -28.25 -8.04
CA ALA A 75 22.55 -28.34 -9.47
C ALA A 75 21.25 -27.59 -9.80
N SER A 76 21.27 -26.79 -10.86
CA SER A 76 20.08 -26.13 -11.38
C SER A 76 19.01 -27.19 -11.61
N VAL A 77 18.00 -27.22 -10.74
CA VAL A 77 16.83 -28.07 -10.94
C VAL A 77 16.15 -27.57 -12.23
N PRO A 78 16.00 -28.39 -13.28
CA PRO A 78 15.26 -27.99 -14.45
C PRO A 78 13.85 -27.60 -14.01
N GLY A 79 13.43 -26.36 -14.32
CA GLY A 79 12.06 -25.92 -14.08
C GLY A 79 11.07 -26.83 -14.82
N PRO A 80 9.84 -26.98 -14.31
CA PRO A 80 8.87 -27.90 -14.91
C PRO A 80 8.61 -27.49 -16.36
N SER A 81 8.85 -28.41 -17.29
CA SER A 81 8.47 -28.27 -18.69
C SER A 81 6.95 -28.13 -18.78
N ALA A 82 6.47 -26.90 -18.94
CA ALA A 82 5.11 -26.63 -19.35
C ALA A 82 5.04 -26.67 -20.88
N SER A 83 4.40 -27.70 -21.44
CA SER A 83 3.74 -27.83 -22.77
C SER A 83 3.89 -29.27 -23.29
N GLY A 84 2.89 -29.99 -23.77
CA GLY A 84 1.47 -29.72 -23.99
C GLY A 84 0.90 -30.89 -24.81
N THR A 85 -0.32 -31.35 -24.48
CA THR A 85 -1.39 -31.83 -25.37
C THR A 85 -2.61 -32.15 -24.52
#